data_AF-D8QDI1-F1
#
_entry.id   AF-D8QDI1-F1
#
_cell.length_a   1.000
_cell.length_b   1.000
_cell.length_c   1.000
_cell.angle_alpha   90.00
_cell.angle_beta   90.00
_cell.angle_gamma   90.00
#
_symmetry.space_group_name_H-M   'P 1'
#
loop_
_entity.id
_entity.type
_entity.pdbx_description
1 polymer ?
#
loop_
_entity_poly.entity_id
_entity_poly.type
_entity_poly.pdbx_seq_one_letter_code
_entity_poly.pdbx_strand_id
1 'polypeptide(L)'
;MPRGDLIGILERLPRLTEFGLKEHMALQPPERQHDLPVDNCLLRRLTAVDGAKAELFPELRSFILKGILRFDWPLLLDMVRSRVVPRIENLDIYIDDQSTSDIDRDTEAELNQSLGPRGFTNRCGSKWDLEKPWMQELLANLEIAEQRAQEMEAQEAGASGSVM
;
A
#
# COMPACT_ATOMS: atom_id res chain seq x y z
N MET A 1 -13.11 2.57 1.94
CA MET A 1 -13.99 1.45 1.51
C MET A 1 -13.97 0.41 2.62
N PRO A 2 -15.11 -0.06 3.12
CA PRO A 2 -15.17 -1.17 4.06
C PRO A 2 -14.48 -2.42 3.48
N ARG A 3 -13.76 -3.17 4.31
CA ARG A 3 -13.01 -4.36 3.90
C ARG A 3 -13.89 -5.41 3.21
N GLY A 4 -15.10 -5.63 3.72
CA GLY A 4 -16.06 -6.58 3.14
C GLY A 4 -16.43 -6.24 1.70
N ASP A 5 -16.56 -4.96 1.38
CA ASP A 5 -16.88 -4.49 0.02
C ASP A 5 -15.71 -4.74 -0.94
N LEU A 6 -14.48 -4.49 -0.49
CA LEU A 6 -13.28 -4.80 -1.27
C LEU A 6 -13.26 -6.28 -1.61
N ILE A 7 -13.37 -7.15 -0.61
CA ILE A 7 -13.38 -8.60 -0.78
C ILE A 7 -14.48 -9.05 -1.76
N GLY A 8 -15.71 -8.55 -1.59
CA GLY A 8 -16.82 -8.89 -2.48
C GLY A 8 -16.59 -8.46 -3.92
N ILE A 9 -15.81 -7.39 -4.15
CA ILE A 9 -15.36 -6.99 -5.49
C ILE A 9 -14.30 -7.98 -6.01
N LEU A 10 -13.31 -8.36 -5.19
CA LEU A 10 -12.24 -9.27 -5.61
C LEU A 10 -12.79 -10.65 -6.01
N GLU A 11 -13.78 -11.17 -5.27
CA GLU A 11 -14.45 -12.45 -5.57
C GLU A 11 -15.16 -12.45 -6.93
N ARG A 12 -15.60 -11.28 -7.42
CA ARG A 12 -16.26 -11.13 -8.72
C ARG A 12 -15.27 -11.04 -9.88
N LEU A 13 -13.97 -11.02 -9.62
CA LEU A 13 -12.91 -10.88 -10.60
C LEU A 13 -11.97 -12.10 -10.64
N PRO A 14 -12.46 -13.33 -10.81
CA PRO A 14 -11.64 -14.55 -10.67
C PRO A 14 -10.59 -14.72 -11.77
N ARG A 15 -10.78 -14.08 -12.93
CA ARG A 15 -9.86 -14.17 -14.09
C ARG A 15 -8.81 -13.06 -14.11
N LEU A 16 -8.67 -12.34 -13.01
CA LEU A 16 -7.72 -11.25 -12.91
C LEU A 16 -6.30 -11.83 -12.86
N THR A 17 -5.49 -11.51 -13.88
CA THR A 17 -4.11 -11.98 -14.02
C THR A 17 -3.10 -11.04 -13.37
N GLU A 18 -3.47 -9.78 -13.19
CA GLU A 18 -2.63 -8.75 -12.61
C GLU A 18 -3.39 -7.98 -11.56
N PHE A 19 -2.89 -7.99 -10.32
CA PHE A 19 -3.51 -7.31 -9.20
C PHE A 19 -2.50 -6.41 -8.51
N GLY A 20 -2.90 -5.16 -8.26
CA GLY A 20 -2.09 -4.20 -7.54
C GLY A 20 -2.88 -3.60 -6.38
N LEU A 21 -2.30 -3.63 -5.20
CA LEU A 21 -2.78 -2.87 -4.05
C LEU A 21 -1.79 -1.79 -3.70
N LYS A 22 -2.31 -0.58 -3.66
CA LYS A 22 -1.59 0.62 -3.29
C LYS A 22 -2.29 1.24 -2.09
N GLU A 23 -1.66 1.13 -0.94
CA GLU A 23 -2.09 1.88 0.22
C GLU A 23 -1.50 3.29 0.15
N HIS A 24 -2.40 4.26 0.14
CA HIS A 24 -2.03 5.66 0.23
C HIS A 24 -1.99 6.04 1.71
N MET A 25 -0.86 6.59 2.16
CA MET A 25 -0.81 7.37 3.39
C MET A 25 -1.65 8.64 3.21
N ALA A 26 -2.97 8.50 3.34
CA ALA A 26 -3.76 9.65 3.70
C ALA A 26 -3.35 10.01 5.13
N LEU A 27 -3.01 11.28 5.36
CA LEU A 27 -2.76 11.91 6.66
C LEU A 27 -4.03 11.86 7.54
N GLN A 28 -4.61 10.68 7.72
CA GLN A 28 -5.83 10.51 8.48
C GLN A 28 -5.50 10.46 9.97
N PRO A 29 -6.37 11.06 10.79
CA PRO A 29 -6.19 11.07 12.23
C PRO A 29 -6.10 9.64 12.79
N PRO A 30 -5.29 9.42 13.84
CA PRO A 30 -4.94 8.11 14.39
C PRO A 30 -6.14 7.27 14.89
N GLU A 31 -7.31 7.88 15.01
CA GLU A 31 -8.54 7.27 15.53
C GLU A 31 -9.27 6.37 14.51
N ARG A 32 -8.90 6.44 13.22
CA ARG A 32 -9.40 5.51 12.20
C ARG A 32 -8.29 4.55 11.79
N GLN A 33 -8.00 3.59 12.67
CA GLN A 33 -7.32 2.36 12.29
C GLN A 33 -8.23 1.59 11.33
N HIS A 34 -8.24 2.00 10.07
CA HIS A 34 -8.88 1.24 9.02
C HIS A 34 -8.15 -0.09 8.88
N ASP A 35 -8.93 -1.17 8.81
CA ASP A 35 -8.43 -2.49 8.42
C ASP A 35 -7.63 -2.31 7.13
N LEU A 36 -6.32 -2.61 7.21
CA LEU A 36 -5.43 -2.45 6.07
C LEU A 36 -5.89 -3.38 4.93
N PRO A 37 -5.72 -2.94 3.68
CA PRO A 37 -6.16 -3.73 2.54
C PRO A 37 -5.37 -5.03 2.36
N VAL A 38 -4.15 -5.14 2.92
CA VAL A 38 -3.27 -6.30 2.77
C VAL A 38 -2.82 -6.80 4.13
N ASP A 39 -3.46 -7.86 4.59
CA ASP A 39 -3.11 -8.58 5.81
C ASP A 39 -2.94 -10.08 5.54
N ASN A 40 -2.58 -10.81 6.59
CA ASN A 40 -2.45 -12.26 6.54
C ASN A 40 -3.72 -12.97 6.06
N CYS A 41 -4.90 -12.43 6.32
CA CYS A 41 -6.14 -13.02 5.85
C CYS A 41 -6.28 -12.91 4.33
N LEU A 42 -5.93 -11.77 3.72
CA LEU A 42 -5.91 -11.65 2.26
C LEU A 42 -4.89 -12.63 1.65
N LEU A 43 -3.67 -12.71 2.19
CA LEU A 43 -2.64 -13.63 1.68
C LEU A 43 -3.08 -15.10 1.76
N ARG A 44 -3.73 -15.51 2.85
CA ARG A 44 -4.29 -16.87 2.98
C ARG A 44 -5.29 -17.19 1.88
N ARG A 45 -6.14 -16.24 1.49
CA ARG A 45 -7.13 -16.44 0.41
C ARG A 45 -6.50 -16.42 -0.98
N LEU A 46 -5.37 -15.75 -1.12
CA LEU A 46 -4.53 -15.83 -2.31
C LEU A 46 -3.67 -17.10 -2.33
N THR A 47 -3.59 -17.87 -1.25
CA THR A 47 -2.81 -19.10 -1.18
C THR A 47 -3.63 -20.27 -1.69
N ALA A 48 -3.03 -21.11 -2.54
CA ALA A 48 -3.61 -22.38 -2.94
C ALA A 48 -3.38 -23.41 -1.83
N VAL A 49 -4.44 -24.06 -1.35
CA VAL A 49 -4.34 -25.06 -0.28
C VAL A 49 -4.55 -26.45 -0.88
N ASP A 50 -3.69 -27.41 -0.54
CA ASP A 50 -3.81 -28.83 -0.91
C ASP A 50 -3.99 -29.09 -2.42
N GLY A 51 -3.34 -28.27 -3.26
CA GLY A 51 -3.43 -28.37 -4.73
C GLY A 51 -4.75 -27.86 -5.33
N ALA A 52 -5.66 -27.31 -4.52
CA ALA A 52 -6.82 -26.58 -5.00
C ALA A 52 -6.41 -25.22 -5.57
N LYS A 53 -7.29 -24.62 -6.39
CA LYS A 53 -7.08 -23.24 -6.84
C LYS A 53 -7.23 -22.29 -5.64
N ALA A 54 -6.44 -21.21 -5.64
CA ALA A 54 -6.61 -20.13 -4.68
C ALA A 54 -8.04 -19.58 -4.75
N GLU A 55 -8.59 -19.21 -3.60
CA GLU A 55 -9.95 -18.67 -3.48
C GLU A 55 -10.06 -17.33 -4.22
N LEU A 56 -9.04 -16.48 -4.07
CA LEU A 56 -8.94 -15.20 -4.76
C LEU A 56 -7.89 -15.25 -5.88
N PHE A 57 -8.26 -14.68 -7.02
CA PHE A 57 -7.45 -14.57 -8.23
C PHE A 57 -6.76 -15.89 -8.60
N PRO A 58 -7.51 -16.97 -8.87
CA PRO A 58 -6.92 -18.24 -9.28
C PRO A 58 -6.06 -18.13 -10.54
N GLU A 59 -6.19 -17.06 -11.33
CA GLU A 59 -5.40 -16.83 -12.55
C GLU A 59 -4.26 -15.78 -12.38
N LEU A 60 -3.98 -15.34 -11.16
CA LEU A 60 -2.97 -14.31 -10.90
C LEU A 60 -1.58 -14.74 -11.36
N ARG A 61 -0.90 -13.83 -12.05
CA ARG A 61 0.49 -13.94 -12.51
C ARG A 61 1.34 -12.76 -12.05
N SER A 62 0.74 -11.57 -11.89
CA SER A 62 1.42 -10.38 -11.41
C SER A 62 0.75 -9.86 -10.15
N PHE A 63 1.54 -9.69 -9.08
CA PHE A 63 1.07 -9.15 -7.82
C PHE A 63 1.93 -7.97 -7.38
N ILE A 64 1.29 -6.82 -7.18
CA ILE A 64 1.95 -5.57 -6.84
C ILE A 64 1.44 -5.10 -5.48
N LEU A 65 2.34 -4.86 -4.54
CA LEU A 65 2.05 -4.36 -3.20
C LEU A 65 2.83 -3.08 -2.97
N LYS A 66 2.14 -1.99 -2.64
CA LYS A 66 2.79 -0.70 -2.33
C LYS A 66 2.16 -0.08 -1.10
N GLY A 67 2.93 0.15 -0.04
CA GLY A 67 2.45 0.81 1.17
C GLY A 67 2.95 0.20 2.47
N ILE A 68 2.14 0.35 3.52
CA ILE A 68 2.45 -0.12 4.86
C ILE A 68 2.13 -1.61 4.92
N LEU A 69 3.16 -2.45 4.94
CA LEU A 69 2.98 -3.89 4.93
C LEU A 69 2.85 -4.40 6.37
N ARG A 70 1.73 -5.09 6.65
CA ARG A 70 1.46 -5.77 7.93
C ARG A 70 1.06 -7.22 7.70
N PHE A 71 1.93 -7.95 7.02
CA PHE A 71 1.77 -9.39 6.80
C PHE A 71 3.07 -10.13 7.11
N ASP A 72 2.96 -11.43 7.32
CA ASP A 72 4.09 -12.30 7.59
C ASP A 72 4.79 -12.68 6.28
N TRP A 73 6.08 -12.37 6.17
CA TRP A 73 6.90 -12.75 5.01
C TRP A 73 6.88 -14.25 4.67
N PRO A 74 6.92 -15.18 5.65
CA PRO A 74 6.75 -16.61 5.36
C PRO A 74 5.41 -16.95 4.69
N LEU A 75 4.34 -16.26 5.06
CA LEU A 75 3.02 -16.49 4.46
C LEU A 75 2.96 -16.01 3.00
N LEU A 76 3.63 -14.91 2.69
CA LEU A 76 3.78 -14.46 1.30
C LEU A 76 4.54 -15.49 0.47
N LEU A 77 5.61 -16.05 1.03
CA LEU A 77 6.39 -17.09 0.38
C LEU A 77 5.57 -18.37 0.15
N ASP A 78 4.78 -18.80 1.14
CA ASP A 78 3.84 -19.91 1.01
C ASP A 78 2.82 -19.66 -0.11
N MET A 79 2.28 -18.44 -0.17
CA MET A 79 1.37 -18.02 -1.24
C MET A 79 2.05 -18.16 -2.62
N VAL A 80 3.26 -17.65 -2.79
CA VAL A 80 4.03 -17.75 -4.05
C VAL A 80 4.28 -19.21 -4.41
N ARG A 81 4.73 -20.04 -3.46
CA ARG A 81 5.05 -21.46 -3.67
C ARG A 81 3.83 -22.29 -4.03
N SER A 82 2.69 -22.00 -3.41
CA SER A 82 1.45 -22.73 -3.64
C SER A 82 0.92 -22.57 -5.08
N ARG A 83 1.27 -21.47 -5.74
CA ARG A 83 0.81 -21.14 -7.09
C ARG A 83 1.72 -21.74 -8.15
N VAL A 84 1.48 -23.01 -8.46
CA VAL A 84 2.22 -23.72 -9.52
C VAL A 84 1.57 -23.51 -10.90
N VAL A 85 0.22 -23.47 -10.96
CA VAL A 85 -0.54 -23.30 -12.22
C VAL A 85 -1.79 -22.42 -12.00
N PRO A 86 -1.81 -21.17 -12.52
CA PRO A 86 -0.68 -20.45 -13.08
C PRO A 86 0.34 -20.06 -12.00
N ARG A 87 1.60 -20.01 -12.40
CA ARG A 87 2.70 -19.54 -11.56
C ARG A 87 2.67 -18.02 -11.47
N ILE A 88 2.99 -17.48 -10.30
CA ILE A 88 3.30 -16.05 -10.17
C ILE A 88 4.61 -15.77 -10.93
N GLU A 89 4.53 -14.84 -11.86
CA GLU A 89 5.65 -14.43 -12.72
C GLU A 89 6.29 -13.16 -12.18
N ASN A 90 5.48 -12.25 -11.61
CA ASN A 90 5.94 -10.95 -11.14
C ASN A 90 5.38 -10.66 -9.74
N LEU A 91 6.27 -10.33 -8.82
CA LEU A 91 5.99 -9.85 -7.48
C LEU A 91 6.78 -8.56 -7.25
N ASP A 92 6.06 -7.44 -7.17
CA ASP A 92 6.64 -6.11 -6.95
C ASP A 92 6.16 -5.57 -5.61
N ILE A 93 7.09 -5.39 -4.68
CA ILE A 93 6.81 -4.93 -3.33
C ILE A 93 7.53 -3.62 -3.10
N TYR A 94 6.75 -2.62 -2.68
CA TYR A 94 7.26 -1.34 -2.21
C TYR A 94 6.91 -1.20 -0.73
N ILE A 95 7.95 -1.27 0.11
CA ILE A 95 7.89 -1.19 1.56
C ILE A 95 8.06 0.26 1.97
N ASP A 96 7.05 0.78 2.65
CA ASP A 96 7.09 2.10 3.29
C ASP A 96 7.84 2.05 4.64
N ASP A 97 8.37 3.18 5.10
CA ASP A 97 9.13 3.31 6.35
C ASP A 97 8.29 3.04 7.62
N GLN A 98 6.97 3.09 7.50
CA GLN A 98 6.03 2.71 8.57
C GLN A 98 5.64 1.24 8.57
N SER A 99 6.22 0.42 7.68
CA SER A 99 5.96 -1.03 7.65
C SER A 99 6.49 -1.69 8.92
N THR A 100 5.78 -2.71 9.41
CA THR A 100 6.11 -3.34 10.69
C THR A 100 7.25 -4.34 10.61
N SER A 101 7.67 -4.73 9.40
CA SER A 101 8.65 -5.79 9.19
C SER A 101 9.39 -5.63 7.87
N ASP A 102 10.70 -5.48 7.94
CA ASP A 102 11.60 -5.65 6.79
C ASP A 102 11.68 -7.13 6.39
N ILE A 103 11.91 -7.39 5.11
CA ILE A 103 12.19 -8.75 4.63
C ILE A 103 13.60 -9.15 5.06
N ASP A 104 13.76 -10.36 5.58
CA ASP A 104 15.09 -10.92 5.82
C ASP A 104 15.72 -11.44 4.51
N ARG A 105 17.05 -11.58 4.52
CA ARG A 105 17.82 -11.98 3.33
C ARG A 105 17.49 -13.39 2.85
N ASP A 106 17.13 -14.27 3.78
CA ASP A 106 16.86 -15.67 3.48
C ASP A 106 15.53 -15.79 2.72
N THR A 107 14.49 -15.10 3.19
CA THR A 107 13.19 -15.02 2.53
C THR A 107 13.29 -14.34 1.17
N GLU A 108 14.08 -13.26 1.06
CA GLU A 108 14.35 -12.62 -0.23
C GLU A 108 15.03 -13.59 -1.23
N ALA A 109 16.01 -14.37 -0.77
CA ALA A 109 16.67 -15.37 -1.60
C ALA A 109 15.69 -16.47 -2.04
N GLU A 110 14.83 -16.94 -1.14
CA GLU A 110 13.81 -17.95 -1.45
C GLU A 110 12.75 -17.45 -2.44
N LEU A 111 12.32 -16.19 -2.35
CA LEU A 111 11.44 -15.55 -3.32
C LEU A 111 12.10 -15.45 -4.70
N ASN A 112 13.36 -15.01 -4.75
CA ASN A 112 14.13 -14.94 -6.00
C ASN A 112 14.31 -16.32 -6.64
N GLN A 113 14.54 -17.36 -5.85
CA GLN A 113 14.59 -18.74 -6.35
C GLN A 113 13.22 -19.19 -6.91
N SER A 114 12.14 -18.85 -6.21
CA SER A 114 10.77 -19.27 -6.54
C SER A 114 10.16 -18.52 -7.71
N LEU A 115 10.61 -17.30 -8.02
CA LEU A 115 10.08 -16.44 -9.10
C LEU A 115 11.07 -16.27 -10.26
N GLY A 116 12.34 -16.56 -10.03
CA GLY A 116 13.44 -16.35 -10.97
C GLY A 116 14.05 -14.94 -10.89
N PRO A 117 15.16 -14.70 -11.60
CA PRO A 117 16.03 -13.52 -11.40
C PRO A 117 15.39 -12.15 -11.66
N ARG A 118 14.19 -12.11 -12.26
CA ARG A 118 13.45 -10.88 -12.57
C ARG A 118 12.01 -10.91 -12.07
N GLY A 119 11.62 -11.99 -11.41
CA GLY A 119 10.24 -12.18 -10.96
C GLY A 119 9.95 -11.55 -9.61
N PHE A 120 10.99 -11.19 -8.83
CA PHE A 120 10.85 -10.49 -7.57
C PHE A 120 11.54 -9.12 -7.63
N THR A 121 10.85 -8.09 -7.17
CA THR A 121 11.41 -6.75 -6.94
C THR A 121 10.97 -6.27 -5.58
N ASN A 122 11.93 -6.00 -4.71
CA ASN A 122 11.68 -5.34 -3.44
C ASN A 122 12.30 -3.93 -3.46
N ARG A 123 11.51 -2.93 -3.06
CA ARG A 123 11.93 -1.54 -2.95
C ARG A 123 11.56 -1.02 -1.58
N CYS A 124 12.55 -0.62 -0.79
CA CYS A 124 12.31 0.14 0.42
C CYS A 124 12.48 1.63 0.12
N GLY A 125 11.60 2.48 0.64
CA GLY A 125 11.76 3.92 0.51
C GLY A 125 10.89 4.69 1.49
N SER A 126 11.51 5.61 2.23
CA SER A 126 10.84 6.56 3.13
C SER A 126 10.13 7.70 2.39
N LYS A 127 9.87 7.55 1.09
CA LYS A 127 9.55 8.67 0.19
C LYS A 127 8.54 8.24 -0.85
N TRP A 128 7.29 8.17 -0.42
CA TRP A 128 6.21 8.61 -1.28
C TRP A 128 6.46 10.09 -1.64
N ASP A 129 7.04 10.34 -2.82
CA ASP A 129 6.83 11.54 -3.63
C ASP A 129 7.02 12.94 -3.00
N LEU A 130 7.55 13.10 -1.78
CA LEU A 130 7.89 14.43 -1.21
C LEU A 130 9.05 15.12 -1.95
N GLU A 131 9.76 14.39 -2.81
CA GLU A 131 10.79 14.91 -3.71
C GLU A 131 10.25 15.29 -5.10
N LYS A 132 8.97 15.06 -5.39
CA LYS A 132 8.41 15.55 -6.66
C LYS A 132 8.32 17.07 -6.59
N PRO A 133 8.85 17.81 -7.59
CA PRO A 133 8.87 19.27 -7.55
C PRO A 133 7.49 19.91 -7.29
N TRP A 134 6.42 19.32 -7.81
CA TRP A 134 5.06 19.82 -7.61
C TRP A 134 4.52 19.65 -6.17
N MET A 135 5.04 18.72 -5.37
CA MET A 135 4.67 18.56 -3.96
C MET A 135 5.31 19.66 -3.09
N GLN A 136 6.55 20.04 -3.40
CA GLN A 136 7.21 21.19 -2.75
C GLN A 136 6.45 22.49 -3.05
N GLU A 137 6.02 22.66 -4.30
CA GLU A 137 5.18 23.80 -4.71
C GLU A 137 3.82 23.79 -4.00
N LEU A 138 3.20 22.62 -3.83
CA LEU A 138 1.93 22.48 -3.12
C LEU A 138 2.05 22.87 -1.64
N LEU A 139 3.12 22.42 -0.97
CA LEU A 139 3.39 22.75 0.44
C LEU A 139 3.69 24.24 0.63
N ALA A 140 4.50 24.82 -0.26
CA ALA A 140 4.77 26.26 -0.24
C ALA A 140 3.49 27.09 -0.42
N ASN A 141 2.60 26.67 -1.33
CA ASN A 141 1.32 27.35 -1.55
C ASN A 141 0.37 27.24 -0.34
N LEU A 142 0.40 26.12 0.38
CA LEU A 142 -0.37 25.92 1.61
C LEU A 142 0.11 26.84 2.74
N GLU A 143 1.43 26.94 2.94
CA GLU A 143 2.02 27.82 3.97
C GLU A 143 1.71 29.30 3.70
N ILE A 144 1.78 29.73 2.43
CA ILE A 144 1.38 31.09 2.03
C ILE A 144 -0.11 31.33 2.29
N ALA A 145 -0.97 30.34 2.05
CA ALA A 145 -2.40 30.47 2.30
C ALA A 145 -2.72 30.61 3.80
N GLU A 146 -2.02 29.86 4.67
CA GLU A 146 -2.16 29.95 6.12
C GLU A 146 -1.70 31.31 6.66
N GLN A 147 -0.56 31.83 6.20
CA GLN A 147 -0.08 33.16 6.58
C GLN A 147 -1.09 34.25 6.19
N ARG A 148 -1.65 34.18 4.98
CA ARG A 148 -2.67 35.14 4.53
C ARG A 148 -3.96 35.07 5.34
N ALA A 149 -4.38 33.87 5.75
CA ALA A 149 -5.54 33.72 6.62
C ALA A 149 -5.30 34.39 7.99
N GLN A 150 -4.12 34.19 8.59
CA GLN A 150 -3.74 34.82 9.87
C GLN A 150 -3.65 36.35 9.76
N GLU A 151 -3.10 36.88 8.66
CA GLU A 151 -3.03 38.32 8.42
C GLU A 151 -4.42 38.95 8.27
N MET A 152 -5.34 38.28 7.57
CA MET A 152 -6.73 38.76 7.46
C MET A 152 -7.45 38.78 8.81
N GLU A 153 -7.30 37.72 9.63
CA GLU A 153 -7.86 37.69 10.99
C GLU A 153 -7.29 38.81 11.88
N ALA A 154 -5.99 39.08 11.78
CA ALA A 154 -5.34 40.16 12.54
C ALA A 154 -5.84 41.56 12.09
N GLN A 155 -6.09 41.77 10.80
CA GLN A 155 -6.63 43.02 10.28
C GLN A 155 -8.09 43.25 10.70
N GLU A 156 -8.93 42.22 10.71
CA GLU A 156 -10.32 42.32 11.19
C GLU A 156 -10.40 42.58 12.70
N ALA A 157 -9.53 41.94 13.49
CA ALA A 157 -9.43 42.19 14.93
C ALA A 157 -8.96 43.61 15.24
N GLY A 158 -8.02 44.16 14.44
CA GLY A 158 -7.56 45.54 14.57
C GLY A 158 -8.60 46.59 14.17
N ALA A 159 -9.41 46.33 13.14
CA ALA A 159 -10.44 47.25 12.67
C ALA A 159 -11.63 47.37 13.63
N SER A 160 -11.94 46.33 14.41
CA SER A 160 -13.02 46.35 15.42
C SER A 160 -12.66 47.13 16.70
N GLY A 161 -11.40 47.51 16.90
CA GLY A 161 -10.92 48.25 18.07
C GLY A 161 -10.96 49.77 17.95
N SER A 162 -11.32 50.33 16.79
CA SER A 162 -11.28 51.77 16.51
C SER A 162 -12.69 52.39 16.39
N VAL A 163 -13.53 52.15 17.39
CA VAL A 163 -14.76 52.93 17.62
C VAL A 163 -14.78 53.36 19.09
N MET A 164 -14.07 54.44 19.40
CA MET A 164 -14.33 55.31 20.56
C MET A 164 -14.21 56.76 20.13
#